data_AF-A0A5N9AEV3-F1
#
_entry.id   AF-A0A5N9AEV3-F1
#
_cell.length_a   1.000
_cell.length_b   1.000
_cell.length_c   1.000
_cell.angle_alpha   90.00
_cell.angle_beta   90.00
_cell.angle_gamma   90.00
#
_symmetry.space_group_name_H-M   'P 1'
#
loop_
_entity.id
_entity.type
_entity.pdbx_description
1 polymer ?
#
loop_
_entity_poly.entity_id
_entity_poly.type
_entity_poly.pdbx_seq_one_letter_code
_entity_poly.pdbx_strand_id
1 'polypeptide(L)'
;MRKGRLSKPETKFITDNADTMTVEEIAQELDRDPSSIETFIKRKLRLGLSEEEEVAYTLEERPYWSELKQQFTGDELELVKYHWGRIISQFKDDVFPTEELQVVDVIKLEILMNRGLKQNKENIDQIGAFEKLIQEERAMDPDQQDRDYILNLERQTATLRAAQESLNRDYRDLQTKKNSMLKEMKATREQRIRRLEDSRQSFTGWIAHLIQNPEIMKQYGLEMEKMRLAMEGEKQRLSEYHKYDDGIVDQPFLTPDTVKD
;
A
#
# COMPACT_ATOMS: atom_id res chain seq x y z
N MET A 1 -6.26 26.55 -27.92
CA MET A 1 -5.49 25.71 -26.98
C MET A 1 -4.85 24.54 -27.69
N ARG A 2 -3.53 24.47 -27.64
CA ARG A 2 -2.73 23.46 -28.36
C ARG A 2 -2.72 22.14 -27.59
N LYS A 3 -2.95 21.02 -28.28
CA LYS A 3 -2.88 19.66 -27.73
C LYS A 3 -1.62 18.95 -28.26
N GLY A 4 -0.90 18.23 -27.40
CA GLY A 4 0.34 17.53 -27.77
C GLY A 4 1.44 17.63 -26.71
N ARG A 5 2.63 17.09 -27.01
CA ARG A 5 3.76 17.03 -26.07
C ARG A 5 4.23 18.43 -25.67
N LEU A 6 4.48 18.62 -24.38
CA LEU A 6 5.04 19.86 -23.83
C LEU A 6 6.53 19.97 -24.19
N SER A 7 6.92 21.15 -24.64
CA SER A 7 8.30 21.53 -24.96
C SER A 7 9.10 21.84 -23.68
N LYS A 8 10.43 21.78 -23.75
CA LYS A 8 11.30 22.05 -22.60
C LYS A 8 11.06 23.43 -21.94
N PRO A 9 10.85 24.53 -22.70
CA PRO A 9 10.52 25.82 -22.12
C PRO A 9 9.17 25.81 -21.39
N GLU A 10 8.14 25.21 -21.99
CA GLU A 10 6.81 25.05 -21.36
C GLU A 10 6.92 24.26 -20.05
N THR A 11 7.68 23.15 -20.04
CA THR A 11 7.85 22.34 -18.83
C THR A 11 8.57 23.09 -17.71
N LYS A 12 9.55 23.94 -18.05
CA LYS A 12 10.27 24.76 -17.06
C LYS A 12 9.34 25.81 -16.46
N PHE A 13 8.56 26.49 -17.30
CA PHE A 13 7.59 27.49 -16.85
C PHE A 13 6.54 26.88 -15.90
N ILE A 14 6.02 25.69 -16.22
CA ILE A 14 5.07 25.00 -15.34
C ILE A 14 5.75 24.61 -14.02
N THR A 15 7.01 24.14 -14.05
CA THR A 15 7.76 23.78 -12.83
C THR A 15 7.98 24.97 -11.91
N ASP A 16 8.33 26.12 -12.47
CA ASP A 16 8.67 27.32 -11.69
C ASP A 16 7.44 28.04 -11.10
N ASN A 17 6.23 27.79 -11.64
CA ASN A 17 5.01 28.52 -11.28
C ASN A 17 3.87 27.64 -10.74
N ALA A 18 4.02 26.32 -10.70
CA ALA A 18 2.97 25.40 -10.24
C ALA A 18 2.57 25.58 -8.77
N ASP A 19 3.43 26.17 -7.94
CA ASP A 19 3.15 26.47 -6.53
C ASP A 19 2.38 27.79 -6.33
N THR A 20 2.42 28.68 -7.32
CA THR A 20 1.93 30.06 -7.20
C THR A 20 0.74 30.38 -8.09
N MET A 21 0.54 29.62 -9.16
CA MET A 21 -0.53 29.84 -10.15
C MET A 21 -1.45 28.63 -10.26
N THR A 22 -2.72 28.88 -10.54
CA THR A 22 -3.71 27.82 -10.80
C THR A 22 -3.50 27.16 -12.16
N VAL A 23 -4.01 25.95 -12.35
CA VAL A 23 -3.89 25.18 -13.60
C VAL A 23 -4.46 25.96 -14.78
N GLU A 24 -5.56 26.68 -14.57
CA GLU A 24 -6.26 27.49 -15.55
C GLU A 24 -5.45 28.71 -15.98
N GLU A 25 -4.77 29.38 -15.03
CA GLU A 25 -3.91 30.54 -15.32
C GLU A 25 -2.65 30.12 -16.09
N ILE A 26 -2.03 29.00 -15.71
CA ILE A 26 -0.89 28.43 -16.44
C ILE A 26 -1.33 27.99 -17.86
N ALA A 27 -2.54 27.47 -18.01
CA ALA A 27 -3.11 27.08 -19.29
C ALA A 27 -3.38 28.26 -20.21
N GLN A 28 -3.83 29.38 -19.64
CA GLN A 28 -4.06 30.61 -20.37
C GLN A 28 -2.74 31.25 -20.83
N GLU A 29 -1.73 31.29 -19.97
CA GLU A 29 -0.41 31.87 -20.27
C GLU A 29 0.35 31.07 -21.36
N LEU A 30 0.22 29.74 -21.34
CA LEU A 30 0.88 28.85 -22.31
C LEU A 30 0.04 28.55 -23.56
N ASP A 31 -1.20 29.05 -23.66
CA ASP A 31 -2.19 28.69 -24.70
C ASP A 31 -2.34 27.16 -24.85
N ARG A 32 -2.44 26.48 -23.70
CA ARG A 32 -2.52 25.02 -23.59
C ARG A 32 -3.84 24.58 -23.00
N ASP A 33 -4.18 23.33 -23.29
CA ASP A 33 -5.37 22.70 -22.74
C ASP A 33 -5.17 22.43 -21.23
N PRO A 34 -6.08 22.90 -20.34
CA PRO A 34 -5.95 22.74 -18.89
C PRO A 34 -5.73 21.28 -18.46
N SER A 35 -6.40 20.32 -19.09
CA SER A 35 -6.24 18.90 -18.76
C SER A 35 -4.81 18.39 -19.03
N SER A 36 -4.12 18.96 -20.04
CA SER A 36 -2.75 18.59 -20.37
C SER A 36 -1.74 19.14 -19.36
N ILE A 37 -1.99 20.33 -18.81
CA ILE A 37 -1.18 20.91 -17.74
C ILE A 37 -1.47 20.22 -16.41
N GLU A 38 -2.73 19.95 -16.10
CA GLU A 38 -3.13 19.16 -14.93
C GLU A 38 -2.44 17.78 -14.95
N THR A 39 -2.47 17.11 -16.11
CA THR A 39 -1.78 15.83 -16.30
C THR A 39 -0.27 15.97 -16.10
N PHE A 40 0.35 17.06 -16.54
CA PHE A 40 1.77 17.30 -16.36
C PHE A 40 2.13 17.61 -14.90
N ILE A 41 1.40 18.50 -14.24
CA ILE A 41 1.60 18.86 -12.83
C ILE A 41 1.45 17.61 -11.95
N LYS A 42 0.39 16.83 -12.15
CA LYS A 42 0.16 15.57 -11.41
C LYS A 42 1.22 14.49 -11.66
N ARG A 43 1.71 14.34 -12.91
CA ARG A 43 2.70 13.30 -13.27
C ARG A 43 4.15 13.67 -13.02
N LYS A 44 4.51 14.95 -13.14
CA LYS A 44 5.92 15.41 -13.12
C LYS A 44 6.28 16.25 -11.91
N LEU A 45 5.35 17.05 -11.38
CA LEU A 45 5.61 17.97 -10.28
C LEU A 45 5.08 17.48 -8.94
N ARG A 46 4.17 16.48 -8.94
CA ARG A 46 3.64 15.84 -7.72
C ARG A 46 2.94 16.82 -6.76
N LEU A 47 2.45 17.96 -7.28
CA LEU A 47 1.73 18.98 -6.51
C LEU A 47 0.22 18.75 -6.61
N GLY A 48 -0.49 18.77 -5.47
CA GLY A 48 -1.95 18.67 -5.39
C GLY A 48 -2.54 17.26 -5.45
N LEU A 49 -1.77 16.23 -5.10
CA LEU A 49 -2.27 14.85 -5.00
C LEU A 49 -3.06 14.67 -3.68
N SER A 50 -4.17 13.93 -3.72
CA SER A 50 -4.81 13.48 -2.48
C SER A 50 -3.94 12.44 -1.77
N GLU A 51 -4.10 12.23 -0.46
CA GLU A 51 -3.40 11.17 0.31
C GLU A 51 -3.54 9.77 -0.34
N GLU A 52 -4.61 9.53 -1.10
CA GLU A 52 -4.84 8.29 -1.86
C GLU A 52 -3.99 8.17 -3.13
N GLU A 53 -3.57 9.30 -3.72
CA GLU A 53 -2.77 9.38 -4.95
C GLU A 53 -1.25 9.48 -4.68
N GLU A 54 -0.81 9.88 -3.48
CA GLU A 54 0.60 9.76 -3.07
C GLU A 54 1.06 8.30 -2.93
N VAL A 55 0.17 7.41 -2.47
CA VAL A 55 0.43 5.97 -2.32
C VAL A 55 0.64 5.28 -3.66
N ALA A 56 0.14 5.85 -4.76
CA ALA A 56 0.34 5.33 -6.12
C ALA A 56 1.79 5.48 -6.62
N TYR A 57 2.66 6.22 -5.92
CA TYR A 57 4.07 6.42 -6.30
C TYR A 57 5.08 5.49 -5.63
N THR A 58 4.69 4.62 -4.69
CA THR A 58 5.67 3.75 -4.02
C THR A 58 5.81 2.35 -4.60
N LEU A 59 4.95 1.90 -5.52
CA LEU A 59 5.09 0.55 -6.12
C LEU A 59 6.20 0.50 -7.17
N GLU A 60 6.31 1.53 -8.01
CA GLU A 60 7.26 1.53 -9.14
C GLU A 60 8.72 1.61 -8.69
N GLU A 61 8.94 2.14 -7.48
CA GLU A 61 10.25 2.27 -6.85
C GLU A 61 10.69 0.99 -6.12
N ARG A 62 9.80 -0.01 -5.98
CA ARG A 62 10.12 -1.26 -5.28
C ARG A 62 11.01 -2.18 -6.12
N PRO A 63 11.91 -2.96 -5.48
CA PRO A 63 12.82 -3.88 -6.18
C PRO A 63 12.10 -4.88 -7.09
N TYR A 64 10.90 -5.33 -6.71
CA TYR A 64 10.13 -6.32 -7.46
C TYR A 64 9.28 -5.72 -8.60
N TRP A 65 9.27 -4.39 -8.79
CA TRP A 65 8.52 -3.76 -9.88
C TRP A 65 9.00 -4.20 -11.26
N SER A 66 10.31 -4.40 -11.44
CA SER A 66 10.85 -4.91 -12.69
C SER A 66 10.33 -6.30 -13.04
N GLU A 67 10.09 -7.13 -12.03
CA GLU A 67 9.54 -8.48 -12.19
C GLU A 67 8.04 -8.41 -12.54
N LEU A 68 7.28 -7.54 -11.86
CA LEU A 68 5.86 -7.32 -12.18
C LEU A 68 5.67 -6.87 -13.63
N LYS A 69 6.54 -5.99 -14.14
CA LYS A 69 6.52 -5.56 -15.55
C LYS A 69 6.79 -6.69 -16.55
N GLN A 70 7.47 -7.76 -16.14
CA GLN A 70 7.70 -8.94 -16.99
C GLN A 70 6.53 -9.92 -16.94
N GLN A 71 5.73 -9.91 -15.87
CA GLN A 71 4.63 -10.86 -15.64
C GLN A 71 3.28 -10.41 -16.22
N PHE A 72 3.07 -9.09 -16.31
CA PHE A 72 1.77 -8.50 -16.63
C PHE A 72 1.82 -7.61 -17.87
N THR A 73 0.69 -7.55 -18.57
CA THR A 73 0.47 -6.61 -19.68
C THR A 73 0.33 -5.18 -19.17
N GLY A 74 0.48 -4.18 -20.06
CA GLY A 74 0.35 -2.76 -19.69
C GLY A 74 -0.98 -2.44 -18.98
N ASP A 75 -2.10 -2.93 -19.50
CA ASP A 75 -3.42 -2.71 -18.91
C ASP A 75 -3.57 -3.40 -17.54
N GLU A 76 -3.00 -4.60 -17.39
CA GLU A 76 -2.97 -5.31 -16.11
C GLU A 76 -2.09 -4.60 -15.07
N LEU A 77 -1.00 -3.96 -15.49
CA LEU A 77 -0.14 -3.18 -14.60
C LEU A 77 -0.85 -1.94 -14.05
N GLU A 78 -1.69 -1.28 -14.85
CA GLU A 78 -2.51 -0.17 -14.36
C GLU A 78 -3.54 -0.64 -13.32
N LEU A 79 -4.13 -1.82 -13.52
CA LEU A 79 -4.97 -2.45 -12.49
C LEU A 79 -4.17 -2.81 -11.24
N VAL A 80 -2.94 -3.34 -11.38
CA VAL A 80 -2.06 -3.64 -10.25
C VAL A 80 -1.80 -2.40 -9.41
N LYS A 81 -1.46 -1.26 -10.05
CA LYS A 81 -1.25 0.02 -9.35
C LYS A 81 -2.50 0.48 -8.62
N TYR A 82 -3.65 0.37 -9.27
CA TYR A 82 -4.94 0.73 -8.65
C TYR A 82 -5.24 -0.12 -7.41
N HIS A 83 -5.14 -1.44 -7.52
CA HIS A 83 -5.37 -2.34 -6.38
C HIS A 83 -4.36 -2.14 -5.26
N TRP A 84 -3.10 -1.90 -5.62
CA TRP A 84 -2.04 -1.56 -4.67
C TRP A 84 -2.38 -0.33 -3.85
N GLY A 85 -2.66 0.80 -4.51
CA GLY A 85 -2.98 2.06 -3.84
C GLY A 85 -4.16 1.89 -2.88
N ARG A 86 -5.20 1.20 -3.32
CA ARG A 86 -6.42 0.94 -2.52
C ARG A 86 -6.18 0.04 -1.32
N ILE A 87 -5.31 -0.95 -1.43
CA ILE A 87 -5.03 -1.86 -0.30
C ILE A 87 -4.07 -1.18 0.68
N ILE A 88 -2.98 -0.59 0.18
CA ILE A 88 -1.95 0.04 1.02
C ILE A 88 -2.48 1.27 1.76
N SER A 89 -3.40 2.06 1.18
CA SER A 89 -4.01 3.20 1.87
C SER A 89 -4.75 2.81 3.16
N GLN A 90 -5.23 1.56 3.26
CA GLN A 90 -5.87 1.04 4.48
C GLN A 90 -4.89 0.83 5.64
N PHE A 91 -3.59 0.83 5.38
CA PHE A 91 -2.56 0.57 6.38
C PHE A 91 -2.04 1.83 7.08
N LYS A 92 -2.43 3.05 6.66
CA LYS A 92 -2.08 4.33 7.33
C LYS A 92 -0.59 4.37 7.76
N ASP A 93 0.30 4.04 6.83
CA ASP A 93 1.77 4.01 6.96
C ASP A 93 2.42 2.88 7.79
N ASP A 94 1.66 1.99 8.43
CA ASP A 94 2.20 0.85 9.20
C ASP A 94 2.16 -0.49 8.42
N VAL A 95 2.82 -0.51 7.26
CA VAL A 95 2.96 -1.72 6.42
C VAL A 95 4.32 -2.36 6.67
N PHE A 96 4.33 -3.59 7.15
CA PHE A 96 5.58 -4.35 7.25
C PHE A 96 5.99 -4.90 5.89
N PRO A 97 7.29 -5.08 5.59
CA PRO A 97 7.74 -5.63 4.31
C PRO A 97 7.10 -6.99 3.95
N THR A 98 6.79 -7.81 4.96
CA THR A 98 6.09 -9.09 4.75
C THR A 98 4.62 -8.90 4.37
N GLU A 99 3.94 -7.90 4.93
CA GLU A 99 2.57 -7.55 4.55
C GLU A 99 2.54 -6.93 3.16
N GLU A 100 3.54 -6.11 2.84
CA GLU A 100 3.77 -5.57 1.51
C GLU A 100 3.80 -6.68 0.45
N LEU A 101 4.60 -7.74 0.69
CA LEU A 101 4.66 -8.91 -0.19
C LEU A 101 3.32 -9.65 -0.26
N GLN A 102 2.62 -9.84 0.86
CA GLN A 102 1.30 -10.46 0.87
C GLN A 102 0.29 -9.67 0.05
N VAL A 103 0.31 -8.33 0.12
CA VAL A 103 -0.54 -7.47 -0.71
C VAL A 103 -0.26 -7.69 -2.19
N VAL A 104 1.02 -7.74 -2.59
CA VAL A 104 1.40 -8.07 -3.98
C VAL A 104 0.84 -9.43 -4.38
N ASP A 105 0.96 -10.46 -3.56
CA ASP A 105 0.46 -11.80 -3.88
C ASP A 105 -1.06 -11.84 -4.02
N VAL A 106 -1.82 -11.14 -3.16
CA VAL A 106 -3.27 -10.99 -3.30
C VAL A 106 -3.63 -10.33 -4.63
N ILE A 107 -2.91 -9.27 -5.02
CA ILE A 107 -3.15 -8.58 -6.29
C ILE A 107 -2.84 -9.50 -7.47
N LYS A 108 -1.74 -10.26 -7.42
CA LYS A 108 -1.42 -11.25 -8.46
C LYS A 108 -2.55 -12.28 -8.62
N LEU A 109 -3.10 -12.80 -7.52
CA LEU A 109 -4.24 -13.72 -7.56
C LEU A 109 -5.46 -13.07 -8.21
N GLU A 110 -5.75 -11.80 -7.90
CA GLU A 110 -6.88 -11.06 -8.49
C GLU A 110 -6.73 -10.88 -10.01
N ILE A 111 -5.53 -10.53 -10.48
CA ILE A 111 -5.26 -10.40 -11.92
C ILE A 111 -5.39 -11.75 -12.64
N LEU A 112 -4.86 -12.83 -12.05
CA LEU A 112 -4.99 -14.19 -12.60
C LEU A 112 -6.45 -14.63 -12.68
N MET A 113 -7.25 -14.35 -11.65
CA MET A 113 -8.69 -14.59 -11.66
C MET A 113 -9.39 -13.82 -12.79
N ASN A 114 -9.06 -12.54 -12.98
CA ASN A 114 -9.61 -11.74 -14.07
C ASN A 114 -9.23 -12.29 -15.45
N ARG A 115 -8.00 -12.78 -15.62
CA ARG A 115 -7.56 -13.45 -16.86
C ARG A 115 -8.37 -14.72 -17.12
N GLY A 116 -8.59 -15.54 -16.10
CA GLY A 116 -9.44 -16.72 -16.18
C GLY A 116 -10.87 -16.39 -16.60
N LEU A 117 -11.47 -15.33 -16.05
CA LEU A 117 -12.81 -14.87 -16.44
C LEU A 117 -12.87 -14.41 -17.91
N LYS A 118 -11.85 -13.67 -18.39
CA LYS A 118 -11.76 -13.26 -19.80
C LYS A 118 -11.69 -14.47 -20.73
N GLN A 119 -10.83 -15.43 -20.43
CA GLN A 119 -10.69 -16.66 -21.23
C GLN A 119 -11.96 -17.52 -21.18
N ASN A 120 -12.63 -17.59 -20.03
CA ASN A 120 -13.89 -18.31 -19.91
C ASN A 120 -14.97 -17.67 -20.80
N LYS A 121 -15.07 -16.33 -20.82
CA LYS A 121 -15.96 -15.61 -21.73
C LYS A 121 -15.66 -15.93 -23.20
N GLU A 122 -14.39 -15.88 -23.60
CA GLU A 122 -13.98 -16.23 -24.97
C GLU A 122 -14.41 -17.66 -25.35
N ASN A 123 -14.25 -18.62 -24.43
CA ASN A 123 -14.73 -19.98 -24.65
C ASN A 123 -16.26 -20.05 -24.80
N ILE A 124 -17.03 -19.29 -24.01
CA ILE A 124 -18.50 -19.22 -24.13
C ILE A 124 -18.88 -18.68 -25.51
N ASP A 125 -18.27 -17.58 -25.93
CA ASP A 125 -18.55 -16.93 -27.20
C ASP A 125 -18.22 -17.87 -28.39
N GLN A 126 -17.09 -18.59 -28.32
CA GLN A 126 -16.69 -19.59 -29.32
C GLN A 126 -17.64 -20.79 -29.37
N ILE A 127 -18.05 -21.32 -28.21
CA ILE A 127 -19.05 -22.40 -28.13
C ILE A 127 -20.34 -21.96 -28.81
N GLY A 128 -20.85 -20.76 -28.49
CA GLY A 128 -22.06 -20.23 -29.10
C GLY A 128 -21.94 -20.08 -30.63
N ALA A 129 -20.77 -19.67 -31.13
CA ALA A 129 -20.52 -19.60 -32.57
C ALA A 129 -20.52 -20.99 -33.22
N PHE A 130 -19.85 -21.98 -32.63
CA PHE A 130 -19.83 -23.35 -33.15
C PHE A 130 -21.20 -24.02 -33.08
N GLU A 131 -21.96 -23.84 -32.01
CA GLU A 131 -23.32 -24.35 -31.87
C GLU A 131 -24.24 -23.78 -32.96
N LYS A 132 -24.12 -22.49 -33.26
CA LYS A 132 -24.86 -21.85 -34.35
C LYS A 132 -24.53 -22.46 -35.71
N LEU A 133 -23.24 -22.66 -36.02
CA LEU A 133 -22.80 -23.30 -37.26
C LEU A 133 -23.29 -24.75 -37.37
N ILE A 134 -23.24 -25.51 -36.27
CA ILE A 134 -23.80 -26.87 -36.21
C ILE A 134 -25.31 -26.84 -36.51
N GLN A 135 -26.04 -25.87 -35.95
CA GLN A 135 -27.48 -25.75 -36.17
C GLN A 135 -27.81 -25.37 -37.62
N GLU A 136 -27.06 -24.44 -38.21
CA GLU A 136 -27.21 -24.04 -39.62
C GLU A 136 -26.96 -25.23 -40.55
N GLU A 137 -25.89 -26.00 -40.31
CA GLU A 137 -25.57 -27.19 -41.10
C GLU A 137 -26.65 -28.28 -40.97
N ARG A 138 -27.15 -28.51 -39.75
CA ARG A 138 -28.24 -29.47 -39.49
C ARG A 138 -29.59 -29.07 -40.07
N ALA A 139 -29.79 -27.79 -40.37
CA ALA A 139 -31.01 -27.29 -40.99
C ALA A 139 -31.05 -27.51 -42.51
N MET A 140 -29.90 -27.83 -43.13
CA MET A 140 -29.84 -28.20 -44.54
C MET A 140 -30.42 -29.59 -44.79
N ASP A 141 -30.81 -29.86 -46.03
CA ASP A 141 -31.33 -31.17 -46.43
C ASP A 141 -30.32 -32.28 -46.11
N PRO A 142 -30.75 -33.46 -45.63
CA PRO A 142 -29.85 -34.53 -45.17
C PRO A 142 -28.77 -34.97 -46.15
N ASP A 143 -29.03 -34.82 -47.45
CA ASP A 143 -28.12 -35.18 -48.54
C ASP A 143 -27.05 -34.11 -48.82
N GLN A 144 -27.23 -32.89 -48.31
CA GLN A 144 -26.32 -31.75 -48.45
C GLN A 144 -25.52 -31.47 -47.17
N GLN A 145 -25.83 -32.14 -46.06
CA GLN A 145 -25.14 -31.96 -44.78
C GLN A 145 -23.73 -32.51 -44.82
N ASP A 146 -22.75 -31.68 -44.47
CA ASP A 146 -21.39 -32.14 -44.18
C ASP A 146 -21.31 -32.69 -42.75
N ARG A 147 -21.44 -34.01 -42.65
CA ARG A 147 -21.37 -34.73 -41.36
C ARG A 147 -20.00 -34.64 -40.71
N ASP A 148 -18.92 -34.59 -41.49
CA ASP A 148 -17.56 -34.52 -40.96
C ASP A 148 -17.28 -33.13 -40.38
N TYR A 149 -17.83 -32.09 -41.01
CA TYR A 149 -17.80 -30.73 -40.49
C TYR A 149 -18.55 -30.60 -39.16
N ILE A 150 -19.77 -31.15 -39.07
CA ILE A 150 -20.55 -31.18 -37.81
C ILE A 150 -19.76 -31.88 -36.70
N LEU A 151 -19.23 -33.08 -36.97
CA LEU A 151 -18.47 -33.86 -35.99
C LEU A 151 -17.22 -33.12 -35.50
N ASN A 152 -16.55 -32.38 -36.38
CA ASN A 152 -15.40 -31.57 -36.01
C ASN A 152 -15.80 -30.42 -35.07
N LEU A 153 -16.85 -29.68 -35.40
CA LEU A 153 -17.37 -28.59 -34.55
C LEU A 153 -17.83 -29.12 -33.19
N GLU A 154 -18.52 -30.26 -33.15
CA GLU A 154 -18.94 -30.89 -31.89
C GLU A 154 -17.76 -31.28 -31.01
N ARG A 155 -16.69 -31.82 -31.60
CA ARG A 155 -15.45 -32.13 -30.89
C ARG A 155 -14.80 -30.86 -30.31
N GLN A 156 -14.71 -29.79 -31.08
CA GLN A 156 -14.15 -28.51 -30.60
C GLN A 156 -14.99 -27.93 -29.45
N THR A 157 -16.31 -27.95 -29.57
CA THR A 157 -17.23 -27.56 -28.50
C THR A 157 -17.04 -28.39 -27.24
N ALA A 158 -16.88 -29.71 -27.36
CA ALA A 158 -16.60 -30.59 -26.21
C ALA A 158 -15.27 -30.26 -25.53
N THR A 159 -14.21 -29.96 -26.30
CA THR A 159 -12.91 -29.52 -25.77
C THR A 159 -13.03 -28.18 -25.04
N LEU A 160 -13.73 -27.20 -25.60
CA LEU A 160 -13.93 -25.89 -24.97
C LEU A 160 -14.74 -26.01 -23.67
N ARG A 161 -15.78 -26.85 -23.63
CA ARG A 161 -16.56 -27.12 -22.40
C ARG A 161 -15.70 -27.76 -21.31
N ALA A 162 -14.83 -28.70 -21.67
CA ALA A 162 -13.88 -29.29 -20.71
C ALA A 162 -12.89 -28.24 -20.18
N ALA A 163 -12.41 -27.33 -21.04
CA ALA A 163 -11.55 -26.22 -20.63
C ALA A 163 -12.28 -25.25 -19.68
N GLN A 164 -13.56 -24.94 -19.93
CA GLN A 164 -14.37 -24.12 -19.01
C GLN A 164 -14.51 -24.73 -17.62
N GLU A 165 -14.78 -26.04 -17.53
CA GLU A 165 -14.88 -26.73 -16.25
C GLU A 165 -13.56 -26.62 -15.46
N SER A 166 -12.42 -26.80 -16.14
CA SER A 166 -11.09 -26.62 -15.53
C SER A 166 -10.87 -25.20 -15.06
N LEU A 167 -11.12 -24.19 -15.90
CA LEU A 167 -10.96 -22.77 -15.55
C LEU A 167 -11.85 -22.36 -14.37
N ASN A 168 -13.08 -22.88 -14.31
CA ASN A 168 -14.00 -22.62 -13.20
C ASN A 168 -13.50 -23.23 -11.88
N ARG A 169 -12.89 -24.42 -11.94
CA ARG A 169 -12.26 -25.03 -10.77
C ARG A 169 -11.06 -24.21 -10.30
N ASP A 170 -10.17 -23.85 -11.21
CA ASP A 170 -8.98 -23.03 -10.90
C ASP A 170 -9.39 -21.68 -10.30
N TYR A 171 -10.44 -21.05 -10.84
CA TYR A 171 -10.98 -19.80 -10.31
C TYR A 171 -11.46 -19.93 -8.85
N ARG A 172 -12.19 -21.00 -8.51
CA ARG A 172 -12.65 -21.26 -7.13
C ARG A 172 -11.49 -21.47 -6.17
N ASP A 173 -10.46 -22.19 -6.62
CA ASP A 173 -9.26 -22.45 -5.81
C ASP A 173 -8.46 -21.17 -5.57
N LEU A 174 -8.26 -20.35 -6.60
CA LEU A 174 -7.64 -19.02 -6.49
C LEU A 174 -8.42 -18.10 -5.56
N GLN A 175 -9.75 -18.08 -5.68
CA GLN A 175 -10.61 -17.26 -4.83
C GLN A 175 -10.53 -17.69 -3.35
N THR A 176 -10.48 -18.99 -3.10
CA THR A 176 -10.34 -19.53 -1.73
C THR A 176 -8.99 -19.10 -1.12
N LYS A 177 -7.90 -19.22 -1.88
CA LYS A 177 -6.57 -18.79 -1.45
C LYS A 177 -6.52 -17.29 -1.17
N LYS A 178 -7.07 -16.47 -2.07
CA LYS A 178 -7.16 -15.01 -1.90
C LYS A 178 -7.88 -14.64 -0.61
N ASN A 179 -9.04 -15.27 -0.35
CA ASN A 179 -9.82 -14.99 0.86
C ASN A 179 -9.09 -15.42 2.14
N SER A 180 -8.37 -16.55 2.13
CA SER A 180 -7.53 -16.98 3.27
C SER A 180 -6.44 -15.96 3.57
N MET A 181 -5.70 -15.54 2.53
CA MET A 181 -4.59 -14.59 2.66
C MET A 181 -5.05 -13.24 3.20
N LEU A 182 -6.18 -12.71 2.72
CA LEU A 182 -6.78 -11.48 3.23
C LEU A 182 -7.19 -11.60 4.71
N LYS A 183 -7.74 -12.75 5.11
CA LYS A 183 -8.14 -13.01 6.50
C LYS A 183 -6.91 -13.09 7.41
N GLU A 184 -5.86 -13.79 6.99
CA GLU A 184 -4.62 -13.95 7.74
C GLU A 184 -3.89 -12.61 7.90
N MET A 185 -3.82 -11.80 6.84
CA MET A 185 -3.23 -10.45 6.88
C MET A 185 -3.99 -9.53 7.84
N LYS A 186 -5.34 -9.58 7.84
CA LYS A 186 -6.14 -8.83 8.82
C LYS A 186 -5.90 -9.30 10.26
N ALA A 187 -5.88 -10.62 10.49
CA ALA A 187 -5.70 -11.19 11.82
C ALA A 187 -4.30 -10.88 12.40
N THR A 188 -3.25 -10.98 11.60
CA THR A 188 -1.88 -10.64 12.00
C THR A 188 -1.74 -9.16 12.35
N ARG A 189 -2.39 -8.28 11.58
CA ARG A 189 -2.49 -6.85 11.90
C ARG A 189 -3.21 -6.59 13.23
N GLU A 190 -4.39 -7.18 13.45
CA GLU A 190 -5.15 -7.02 14.70
C GLU A 190 -4.35 -7.52 15.93
N GLN A 191 -3.68 -8.67 15.81
CA GLN A 191 -2.83 -9.19 16.88
C GLN A 191 -1.67 -8.25 17.22
N ARG A 192 -1.06 -7.61 16.21
CA ARG A 192 0.02 -6.64 16.39
C ARG A 192 -0.46 -5.37 17.11
N ILE A 193 -1.58 -4.80 16.65
CA ILE A 193 -2.17 -3.60 17.29
C ILE A 193 -2.48 -3.90 18.76
N ARG A 194 -3.11 -5.04 19.03
CA ARG A 194 -3.44 -5.46 20.40
C ARG A 194 -2.20 -5.64 21.27
N ARG A 195 -1.13 -6.26 20.77
CA ARG A 195 0.14 -6.40 21.52
C ARG A 195 0.77 -5.04 21.83
N LEU A 196 0.73 -4.09 20.89
CA LEU A 196 1.23 -2.73 21.11
C LEU A 196 0.41 -2.00 22.18
N GLU A 197 -0.91 -2.10 22.13
CA GLU A 197 -1.80 -1.53 23.14
C GLU A 197 -1.59 -2.16 24.53
N ASP A 198 -1.53 -3.49 24.63
CA ASP A 198 -1.28 -4.22 25.88
C ASP A 198 0.12 -3.91 26.45
N SER A 199 1.12 -3.70 25.59
CA SER A 199 2.49 -3.37 26.01
C SER A 199 2.62 -1.98 26.65
N ARG A 200 1.76 -1.04 26.27
CA ARG A 200 1.72 0.31 26.86
C ARG A 200 1.04 0.34 28.22
N GLN A 201 0.17 -0.62 28.52
CA GLN A 201 -0.65 -0.63 29.75
C GLN A 201 -0.07 -1.51 30.86
N SER A 202 0.81 -2.48 30.54
CA SER A 202 1.36 -3.42 31.53
C SER A 202 2.82 -3.13 31.86
N PHE A 203 3.18 -3.18 33.15
CA PHE A 203 4.56 -3.03 33.62
C PHE A 203 5.52 -4.04 32.97
N THR A 204 5.07 -5.28 32.78
CA THR A 204 5.83 -6.32 32.07
C THR A 204 6.02 -5.99 30.59
N GLY A 205 5.01 -5.40 29.94
CA GLY A 205 5.08 -4.90 28.57
C GLY A 205 6.08 -3.75 28.41
N TRP A 206 6.10 -2.82 29.36
CA TRP A 206 7.07 -1.73 29.39
C TRP A 206 8.50 -2.23 29.57
N ILE A 207 8.73 -3.21 30.46
CA ILE A 207 10.04 -3.86 30.61
C ILE A 207 10.46 -4.57 29.31
N ALA A 208 9.55 -5.31 28.68
CA ALA A 208 9.85 -5.98 27.41
C ALA A 208 10.20 -4.96 26.30
N HIS A 209 9.50 -3.83 26.25
CA HIS A 209 9.78 -2.73 25.32
C HIS A 209 11.17 -2.13 25.54
N LEU A 210 11.60 -1.93 26.79
CA LEU A 210 12.95 -1.46 27.10
C LEU A 210 14.04 -2.46 26.70
N ILE A 211 13.81 -3.76 26.89
CA ILE A 211 14.75 -4.82 26.49
C ILE A 211 14.90 -4.86 24.97
N GLN A 212 13.80 -4.68 24.22
CA GLN A 212 13.81 -4.68 22.76
C GLN A 212 14.43 -3.41 22.16
N ASN A 213 14.49 -2.31 22.92
CA ASN A 213 15.01 -1.03 22.46
C ASN A 213 16.17 -0.54 23.36
N PRO A 214 17.40 -1.07 23.17
CA PRO A 214 18.55 -0.75 24.01
C PRO A 214 18.89 0.74 24.07
N GLU A 215 18.65 1.47 22.97
CA GLU A 215 18.93 2.92 22.91
C GLU A 215 17.98 3.73 23.80
N ILE A 216 16.69 3.38 23.82
CA ILE A 216 15.69 4.01 24.70
C ILE A 216 16.04 3.71 26.16
N MET A 217 16.41 2.47 26.46
CA MET A 217 16.84 2.07 27.80
C MET A 217 18.06 2.88 28.26
N LYS A 218 19.06 3.04 27.39
CA LYS A 218 20.28 3.81 27.68
C LYS A 218 19.98 5.29 27.88
N GLN A 219 19.09 5.86 27.06
CA GLN A 219 18.66 7.25 27.21
C GLN A 219 17.97 7.48 28.55
N TYR A 220 17.01 6.63 28.93
CA TYR A 220 16.38 6.72 30.25
C TYR A 220 17.38 6.54 31.39
N GLY A 221 18.32 5.60 31.25
CA GLY A 221 19.41 5.42 32.23
C GLY A 221 20.24 6.70 32.40
N LEU A 222 20.56 7.37 31.30
CA LEU A 222 21.33 8.61 31.32
C LEU A 222 20.54 9.76 31.97
N GLU A 223 19.25 9.90 31.65
CA GLU A 223 18.37 10.90 32.29
C GLU A 223 18.17 10.63 33.78
N MET A 224 18.00 9.35 34.18
CA MET A 224 17.92 8.97 35.60
C MET A 224 19.21 9.30 36.35
N GLU A 225 20.38 9.05 35.76
CA GLU A 225 21.65 9.37 36.40
C GLU A 225 21.90 10.89 36.49
N LYS A 226 21.53 11.66 35.46
CA LYS A 226 21.53 13.12 35.53
C LYS A 226 20.64 13.62 36.66
N MET A 227 19.43 13.07 36.77
CA MET A 227 18.49 13.45 37.83
C MET A 227 19.04 13.08 39.21
N ARG A 228 19.69 11.92 39.35
CA ARG A 228 20.35 11.51 40.59
C ARG A 228 21.48 12.48 40.98
N LEU A 229 22.36 12.83 40.06
CA LEU A 229 23.46 13.77 40.29
C LEU A 229 22.94 15.18 40.63
N ALA A 230 21.91 15.66 39.93
CA ALA A 230 21.26 16.92 40.22
C ALA A 230 20.62 16.91 41.62
N MET A 231 19.96 15.82 42.00
CA MET A 231 19.36 15.65 43.32
C MET A 231 20.43 15.59 44.42
N GLU A 232 21.56 14.93 44.19
CA GLU A 232 22.69 14.89 45.13
C GLU A 232 23.30 16.29 45.33
N GLY A 233 23.53 17.03 44.23
CA GLY A 233 24.03 18.40 44.28
C GLY A 233 23.07 19.36 44.98
N GLU A 234 21.77 19.24 44.70
CA GLU A 234 20.73 20.05 45.34
C GLU A 234 20.58 19.70 46.83
N LYS A 235 20.66 18.41 47.17
CA LYS A 235 20.70 17.95 48.56
C LYS A 235 21.89 18.58 49.28
N GLN A 236 23.08 18.56 48.70
CA GLN A 236 24.26 19.19 49.31
C GLN A 236 24.08 20.70 49.50
N ARG A 237 23.55 21.41 48.49
CA ARG A 237 23.23 22.85 48.56
C ARG A 237 22.27 23.16 49.71
N LEU A 238 21.20 22.37 49.84
CA LEU A 238 20.19 22.56 50.88
C LEU A 238 20.65 22.10 52.27
N SER A 239 21.70 21.27 52.34
CA SER A 239 22.36 20.86 53.58
C SER A 239 23.43 21.86 54.06
N GLU A 240 23.67 22.96 53.35
CA GLU A 240 24.55 24.04 53.81
C GLU A 240 23.78 25.17 54.49
N TYR A 241 24.48 25.97 55.30
CA TYR A 241 23.88 27.16 55.91
C TYR A 241 23.56 28.17 54.82
N HIS A 242 22.29 28.58 54.76
CA HIS A 242 21.79 29.56 53.82
C HIS A 242 21.31 30.79 54.58
N LYS A 243 21.73 31.97 54.11
CA LYS A 243 21.25 33.25 54.65
C LYS A 243 20.08 33.73 53.80
N TYR A 244 18.91 33.81 54.41
CA TYR A 244 17.71 34.34 53.76
C TYR A 244 17.73 35.87 53.70
N ASP A 245 16.83 36.43 52.89
CA ASP A 245 16.75 37.88 52.64
C ASP A 245 16.44 38.72 53.90
N ASP A 246 15.86 38.10 54.93
CA ASP A 246 15.62 38.70 56.25
C ASP A 246 16.87 38.73 57.15
N GLY A 247 17.97 38.15 56.68
CA GLY A 247 19.24 38.08 57.37
C GLY A 247 19.41 36.87 58.30
N ILE A 248 18.40 36.00 58.43
CA ILE A 248 18.44 34.79 59.23
C ILE A 248 19.27 33.72 58.51
N VAL A 249 20.14 33.05 59.26
CA VAL A 249 20.93 31.90 58.77
C VAL A 249 20.27 30.64 59.29
N ASP A 250 19.90 29.75 58.37
CA ASP A 250 19.34 28.44 58.70
C ASP A 250 19.90 27.37 57.76
N GLN A 251 19.61 26.11 58.07
CA GLN A 251 19.91 24.98 57.20
C GLN A 251 18.59 24.48 56.55
N PRO A 252 18.37 24.71 55.25
CA PRO A 252 17.11 24.39 54.59
C PRO A 252 16.68 22.92 54.64
N PHE A 253 17.63 21.98 54.65
CA PHE A 253 17.36 20.54 54.64
C PHE A 253 18.06 19.83 55.80
N LEU A 254 17.26 19.43 56.78
CA LEU A 254 17.70 18.83 58.04
C LEU A 254 17.39 17.33 58.07
N THR A 255 18.42 16.50 58.01
CA THR A 255 18.35 15.04 58.20
C THR A 255 19.41 14.62 59.22
N PRO A 256 19.28 13.43 59.87
CA PRO A 256 20.28 12.97 60.84
C PRO A 256 21.72 12.98 60.31
N ASP A 257 21.90 12.79 59.00
CA ASP A 257 23.21 12.77 58.34
C ASP A 257 23.73 14.16 57.93
N THR A 258 22.91 15.20 57.99
CA THR A 258 23.23 16.54 57.46
C THR A 258 23.30 17.60 58.56
N VAL A 259 22.82 17.32 59.78
CA VAL A 259 22.98 18.20 60.94
C VAL A 259 24.47 18.46 61.17
N LYS A 260 24.85 19.74 61.16
CA LYS A 260 26.22 20.19 61.46
C LYS A 260 26.25 20.71 62.90
N ASP A 261 27.28 20.30 63.65
CA ASP A 261 27.52 20.73 65.05
C ASP A 261 27.85 22.23 65.16
#